data_AF-V5F338-F1
#
_entry.id   AF-V5F338-F1
#
_cell.length_a   1.000
_cell.length_b   1.000
_cell.length_c   1.000
_cell.angle_alpha   90.00
_cell.angle_beta   90.00
_cell.angle_gamma   90.00
#
_symmetry.space_group_name_H-M   'P 1'
#
loop_
_entity.id
_entity.type
_entity.pdbx_description
1 polymer ?
#
loop_
_entity_poly.entity_id
_entity_poly.type
_entity_poly.pdbx_seq_one_letter_code
_entity_poly.pdbx_strand_id
1 'polypeptide(L)'
;MRAKLFFLPILLMLLSFSAQANWEYKLADEPQIDEVAVKISAEVNKLPDPLFMGRKDREKVNQLMEAVINEQRAHADQFASQIKAYRNEDSDKHWKEAERTWLTLRSLGKSKQDLIKLSSHATQDLVTGFGPSGVIQFKQEWYITRLNGEFLVHLQIRSFKSLIKDIFISPVPLIWAIIKVIFIYFALTWWLANSKRFIEGFKKVQLESSTRPPLWIRLIWYISRAHRAIAVLIAITLSLAGIVKHS
;
A
#
# COMPACT_ATOMS: atom_id res chain seq x y z
N MET A 1 38.17 -21.09 13.83
CA MET A 1 36.69 -21.08 13.84
C MET A 1 36.16 -19.68 14.15
N ARG A 2 35.93 -18.81 13.15
CA ARG A 2 35.38 -17.44 13.37
C ARG A 2 34.40 -16.96 12.28
N ALA A 3 33.96 -17.84 11.38
CA ALA A 3 33.07 -17.47 10.26
C ALA A 3 31.57 -17.70 10.54
N LYS A 4 31.19 -18.31 11.68
CA LYS A 4 29.80 -18.75 11.92
C LYS A 4 28.87 -17.68 12.49
N LEU A 5 29.37 -16.53 12.97
CA LEU A 5 28.56 -15.49 13.62
C LEU A 5 28.14 -14.35 12.68
N PHE A 6 28.74 -14.24 11.48
CA PHE A 6 28.43 -13.16 10.54
C PHE A 6 27.16 -13.41 9.70
N PHE A 7 26.73 -14.67 9.60
CA PHE A 7 25.53 -15.06 8.84
C PHE A 7 24.23 -14.98 9.65
N LEU A 8 24.31 -14.94 10.98
CA LEU A 8 23.15 -14.85 11.86
C LEU A 8 22.30 -13.57 11.65
N PRO A 9 22.89 -12.35 11.56
CA PRO A 9 22.08 -11.15 11.33
C PRO A 9 21.46 -11.11 9.93
N ILE A 10 22.14 -11.68 8.92
CA ILE A 10 21.65 -11.73 7.54
C ILE A 10 20.47 -12.73 7.43
N LEU A 11 20.57 -13.88 8.11
CA LEU A 11 19.50 -14.87 8.18
C LEU A 11 18.26 -14.33 8.93
N LEU A 12 18.47 -13.57 10.03
CA LEU A 12 17.38 -12.90 10.75
C LEU A 12 16.70 -11.81 9.91
N MET A 13 17.45 -11.09 9.07
CA MET A 13 16.90 -10.11 8.12
C MET A 13 16.03 -10.78 7.04
N LEU A 14 16.44 -11.93 6.52
CA LEU A 14 15.70 -12.66 5.48
C LEU A 14 14.42 -13.31 6.03
N LEU A 15 14.40 -13.70 7.31
CA LEU A 15 13.22 -14.28 7.98
C LEU A 15 12.20 -13.23 8.47
N SER A 16 12.50 -11.93 8.35
CA SER A 16 11.61 -10.86 8.83
C SER A 16 10.45 -10.53 7.87
N PHE A 17 10.39 -11.18 6.70
CA PHE A 17 9.46 -10.80 5.61
C PHE A 17 8.11 -11.56 5.58
N SER A 18 7.70 -12.23 6.64
CA SER A 18 6.39 -12.91 6.67
C SER A 18 5.54 -12.55 7.89
N ALA A 19 5.51 -11.27 8.27
CA ALA A 19 4.38 -10.75 9.04
C ALA A 19 3.28 -10.33 8.06
N GLN A 20 2.58 -11.33 7.49
CA GLN A 20 1.25 -11.10 6.93
C GLN A 20 0.33 -10.87 8.15
N ALA A 21 0.23 -9.62 8.58
CA ALA A 21 -0.74 -9.22 9.60
C ALA A 21 -2.14 -9.37 9.00
N ASN A 22 -2.74 -10.55 9.14
CA ASN A 22 -4.14 -10.74 8.83
C ASN A 22 -4.92 -10.18 10.03
N TRP A 23 -5.17 -8.87 10.01
CA TRP A 23 -6.12 -8.23 10.92
C TRP A 23 -7.51 -8.77 10.58
N GLU A 24 -7.86 -9.90 11.18
CA GLU A 24 -9.21 -10.45 11.14
C GLU A 24 -10.06 -9.65 12.14
N TYR A 25 -10.27 -8.38 11.82
CA TYR A 25 -11.39 -7.62 12.35
C TYR A 25 -12.63 -8.36 11.87
N LYS A 26 -13.47 -8.85 12.80
CA LYS A 26 -14.76 -9.45 12.45
C LYS A 26 -15.57 -8.38 11.70
N LEU A 27 -15.56 -8.46 10.37
CA LEU A 27 -16.12 -7.45 9.50
C LEU A 27 -17.64 -7.41 9.68
N ALA A 28 -18.12 -6.29 10.18
CA ALA A 28 -19.52 -5.92 10.09
C ALA A 28 -19.90 -5.87 8.60
N ASP A 29 -20.92 -6.63 8.19
CA ASP A 29 -21.53 -6.64 6.84
C ASP A 29 -20.63 -6.00 5.77
N GLU A 30 -19.67 -6.79 5.27
CA GLU A 30 -18.88 -6.36 4.12
C GLU A 30 -19.83 -6.07 2.96
N PRO A 31 -19.68 -4.93 2.28
CA PRO A 31 -20.54 -4.60 1.14
C PRO A 31 -20.36 -5.67 0.05
N GLN A 32 -21.40 -6.47 -0.15
CA GLN A 32 -21.37 -7.58 -1.10
C GLN A 32 -21.57 -7.07 -2.53
N ILE A 33 -20.74 -7.54 -3.45
CA ILE A 33 -20.86 -7.28 -4.89
C ILE A 33 -22.28 -7.63 -5.37
N ASP A 34 -22.81 -6.89 -6.34
CA ASP A 34 -24.11 -7.20 -6.94
C ASP A 34 -24.14 -8.63 -7.53
N GLU A 35 -25.25 -9.33 -7.34
CA GLU A 35 -25.43 -10.71 -7.79
C GLU A 35 -25.27 -10.82 -9.31
N VAL A 36 -25.68 -9.79 -10.05
CA VAL A 36 -25.52 -9.74 -11.52
C VAL A 36 -24.05 -9.78 -11.91
N ALA A 37 -23.19 -8.99 -11.25
CA ALA A 37 -21.76 -8.98 -11.53
C ALA A 37 -21.08 -10.29 -11.13
N VAL A 38 -21.53 -10.94 -10.04
CA VAL A 38 -21.05 -12.28 -9.64
C VAL A 38 -21.42 -13.32 -10.69
N LYS A 39 -22.68 -13.32 -11.18
CA LYS A 39 -23.15 -14.23 -12.23
C LYS A 39 -22.37 -14.04 -13.52
N ILE A 40 -22.17 -12.79 -13.96
CA ILE A 40 -21.38 -12.48 -15.15
C ILE A 40 -19.95 -13.00 -14.99
N SER A 41 -19.28 -12.71 -13.87
CA SER A 41 -17.92 -13.18 -13.64
C SER A 41 -17.83 -14.70 -13.67
N ALA A 42 -18.79 -15.40 -13.06
CA ALA A 42 -18.87 -16.86 -13.09
C ALA A 42 -19.06 -17.40 -14.52
N GLU A 43 -19.89 -16.76 -15.34
CA GLU A 43 -20.09 -17.14 -16.75
C GLU A 43 -18.83 -16.88 -17.59
N VAL A 44 -18.12 -15.77 -17.36
CA VAL A 44 -16.86 -15.46 -18.05
C VAL A 44 -15.78 -16.50 -17.72
N ASN A 45 -15.69 -16.93 -16.45
CA ASN A 45 -14.71 -17.93 -16.02
C ASN A 45 -14.97 -19.34 -16.59
N LYS A 46 -16.18 -19.62 -17.09
CA LYS A 46 -16.51 -20.89 -17.75
C LYS A 46 -16.11 -20.91 -19.23
N LEU A 47 -15.77 -19.76 -19.81
CA LEU A 47 -15.41 -19.70 -21.23
C LEU A 47 -14.09 -20.43 -21.47
N PRO A 48 -13.99 -21.25 -22.53
CA PRO A 48 -12.75 -21.94 -22.86
C PRO A 48 -11.71 -20.96 -23.39
N ASP A 49 -10.43 -21.38 -23.43
CA ASP A 49 -9.38 -20.55 -24.03
C ASP A 49 -9.68 -20.25 -25.51
N PRO A 50 -9.19 -19.12 -26.06
CA PRO A 50 -9.48 -18.69 -27.43
C PRO A 50 -9.21 -19.74 -28.51
N LEU A 51 -8.21 -20.60 -28.30
CA LEU A 51 -7.84 -21.69 -29.21
C LEU A 51 -8.87 -22.82 -29.28
N PHE A 52 -9.70 -22.98 -28.24
CA PHE A 52 -10.72 -24.03 -28.14
C PHE A 52 -12.15 -23.50 -28.31
N MET A 53 -12.32 -22.21 -28.58
CA MET A 53 -13.65 -21.60 -28.75
C MET A 53 -14.29 -21.97 -30.09
N GLY A 54 -15.51 -22.50 -30.01
CA GLY A 54 -16.41 -22.65 -31.15
C GLY A 54 -17.21 -21.38 -31.46
N ARG A 55 -18.11 -21.48 -32.45
CA ARG A 55 -19.00 -20.36 -32.83
C ARG A 55 -19.94 -19.94 -31.70
N LYS A 56 -20.48 -20.92 -30.95
CA LYS A 56 -21.39 -20.66 -29.82
C LYS A 56 -20.69 -19.90 -28.69
N ASP A 57 -19.43 -20.23 -28.40
CA ASP A 57 -18.65 -19.56 -27.35
C ASP A 57 -18.37 -18.11 -27.73
N ARG A 58 -18.04 -17.84 -29.00
CA ARG A 58 -17.84 -16.46 -29.50
C ARG A 58 -19.11 -15.63 -29.45
N GLU A 59 -20.26 -16.23 -29.74
CA GLU A 59 -21.55 -15.54 -29.62
C GLU A 59 -21.88 -15.24 -28.15
N LYS A 60 -21.60 -16.18 -27.25
CA LYS A 60 -21.72 -15.99 -25.80
C LYS A 60 -20.79 -14.89 -25.28
N VAL A 61 -19.55 -14.80 -25.77
CA VAL A 61 -18.61 -13.69 -25.47
C VAL A 61 -19.23 -12.35 -25.85
N ASN A 62 -19.81 -12.22 -27.04
CA ASN A 62 -20.45 -10.98 -27.49
C ASN A 62 -21.67 -10.62 -26.62
N GLN A 63 -22.51 -11.60 -26.28
CA GLN A 63 -23.66 -11.41 -25.39
C GLN A 63 -23.24 -10.95 -23.98
N LEU A 64 -22.20 -11.60 -23.42
CA LEU A 64 -21.66 -11.23 -22.11
C LEU A 64 -20.99 -9.84 -22.15
N MET A 65 -20.33 -9.49 -23.26
CA MET A 65 -19.74 -8.15 -23.44
C MET A 65 -20.81 -7.06 -23.42
N GLU A 66 -21.90 -7.26 -24.15
CA GLU A 66 -23.02 -6.32 -24.18
C GLU A 66 -23.68 -6.19 -22.80
N ALA A 67 -23.91 -7.32 -22.12
CA ALA A 67 -24.43 -7.32 -20.76
C ALA A 67 -23.52 -6.53 -19.80
N VAL A 68 -22.20 -6.77 -19.82
CA VAL A 68 -21.23 -6.04 -18.99
C VAL A 68 -21.29 -4.54 -19.26
N ILE A 69 -21.31 -4.12 -20.52
CA ILE A 69 -21.34 -2.70 -20.89
C ILE A 69 -22.62 -2.03 -20.36
N ASN A 70 -23.77 -2.70 -20.46
CA ASN A 70 -25.04 -2.16 -20.00
C ASN A 70 -25.10 -2.07 -18.47
N GLU A 71 -24.67 -3.13 -17.77
CA GLU A 71 -24.59 -3.14 -16.31
C GLU A 71 -23.59 -2.10 -15.79
N GLN A 72 -22.43 -1.94 -16.43
CA GLN A 72 -21.47 -0.88 -16.09
C GLN A 72 -22.09 0.51 -16.21
N ARG A 73 -22.92 0.76 -17.23
CA ARG A 73 -23.59 2.06 -17.38
C ARG A 73 -24.60 2.31 -16.27
N ALA A 74 -25.47 1.34 -16.00
CA ALA A 74 -26.47 1.43 -14.94
C ALA A 74 -25.82 1.66 -13.56
N HIS A 75 -24.80 0.87 -13.23
CA HIS A 75 -24.09 1.01 -11.96
C HIS A 75 -23.26 2.29 -11.89
N ALA A 76 -22.75 2.84 -13.01
CA ALA A 76 -22.05 4.13 -12.99
C ALA A 76 -22.99 5.29 -12.61
N ASP A 77 -24.21 5.30 -13.15
CA ASP A 77 -25.21 6.32 -12.81
C ASP A 77 -25.67 6.18 -11.36
N GLN A 78 -25.89 4.94 -10.91
CA GLN A 78 -26.17 4.64 -9.51
C GLN A 78 -25.03 5.11 -8.60
N PHE A 79 -23.77 4.83 -8.95
CA PHE A 79 -22.60 5.20 -8.17
C PHE A 79 -22.47 6.72 -8.02
N ALA A 80 -22.70 7.47 -9.09
CA ALA A 80 -22.70 8.93 -9.05
C ALA A 80 -23.74 9.49 -8.07
N SER A 81 -24.94 8.88 -8.05
CA SER A 81 -25.99 9.28 -7.09
C SER A 81 -25.62 8.96 -5.65
N GLN A 82 -24.99 7.81 -5.41
CA GLN A 82 -24.58 7.35 -4.07
C GLN A 82 -23.39 8.14 -3.52
N ILE A 83 -22.38 8.47 -4.35
CA ILE A 83 -21.29 9.39 -3.96
C ILE A 83 -21.87 10.75 -3.57
N LYS A 84 -22.83 11.26 -4.35
CA LYS A 84 -23.50 12.53 -4.04
C LYS A 84 -24.29 12.46 -2.73
N ALA A 85 -25.00 11.36 -2.49
CA ALA A 85 -25.72 11.13 -1.24
C ALA A 85 -24.75 11.10 -0.04
N TYR A 86 -23.67 10.34 -0.13
CA TYR A 86 -22.62 10.28 0.90
C TYR A 86 -21.98 11.66 1.16
N ARG A 87 -21.74 12.45 0.10
CA ARG A 87 -21.18 13.80 0.27
C ARG A 87 -22.13 14.75 1.00
N ASN A 88 -23.44 14.61 0.77
CA ASN A 88 -24.45 15.44 1.43
C ASN A 88 -24.70 15.00 2.87
N GLU A 89 -24.60 13.70 3.14
CA GLU A 89 -24.85 13.09 4.44
C GLU A 89 -23.77 12.03 4.72
N ASP A 90 -22.81 12.34 5.61
CA ASP A 90 -21.72 11.45 6.04
C ASP A 90 -22.28 10.28 6.89
N SER A 91 -22.99 9.38 6.23
CA SER A 91 -23.66 8.21 6.81
C SER A 91 -22.99 6.92 6.36
N ASP A 92 -22.78 6.01 7.30
CA ASP A 92 -22.23 4.67 7.04
C ASP A 92 -23.08 3.86 6.06
N LYS A 93 -24.39 4.10 6.03
CA LYS A 93 -25.28 3.46 5.06
C LYS A 93 -24.97 3.90 3.63
N HIS A 94 -24.93 5.22 3.38
CA HIS A 94 -24.60 5.79 2.07
C HIS A 94 -23.19 5.39 1.64
N TRP A 95 -22.26 5.34 2.59
CA TRP A 95 -20.91 4.84 2.36
C TRP A 95 -20.91 3.38 1.88
N LYS A 96 -21.55 2.47 2.62
CA LYS A 96 -21.61 1.04 2.26
C LYS A 96 -22.29 0.81 0.91
N GLU A 97 -23.33 1.58 0.59
CA GLU A 97 -23.99 1.53 -0.71
C GLU A 97 -23.06 1.96 -1.86
N ALA A 98 -22.30 3.06 -1.68
CA ALA A 98 -21.32 3.50 -2.66
C ALA A 98 -20.15 2.50 -2.79
N GLU A 99 -19.66 1.96 -1.68
CA GLU A 99 -18.59 0.96 -1.65
C GLU A 99 -18.99 -0.33 -2.35
N ARG A 100 -20.23 -0.80 -2.14
CA ARG A 100 -20.82 -1.92 -2.87
C ARG A 100 -20.79 -1.68 -4.37
N THR A 101 -21.28 -0.53 -4.83
CA THR A 101 -21.33 -0.23 -6.27
C THR A 101 -19.92 -0.06 -6.85
N TRP A 102 -18.97 0.49 -6.09
CA TRP A 102 -17.56 0.56 -6.48
C TRP A 102 -16.95 -0.83 -6.71
N LEU A 103 -17.18 -1.77 -5.77
CA LEU A 103 -16.75 -3.16 -5.92
C LEU A 103 -17.40 -3.85 -7.12
N THR A 104 -18.70 -3.61 -7.34
CA THR A 104 -19.44 -4.11 -8.51
C THR A 104 -18.85 -3.60 -9.82
N LEU A 105 -18.62 -2.29 -9.95
CA LEU A 105 -18.01 -1.69 -11.14
C LEU A 105 -16.61 -2.24 -11.40
N ARG A 106 -15.81 -2.48 -10.35
CA ARG A 106 -14.49 -3.10 -10.46
C ARG A 106 -14.58 -4.54 -10.97
N SER A 107 -15.53 -5.34 -10.46
CA SER A 107 -15.77 -6.71 -10.91
C SER A 107 -16.21 -6.77 -12.38
N LEU A 108 -17.14 -5.89 -12.76
CA LEU A 108 -17.58 -5.76 -14.16
C LEU A 108 -16.44 -5.30 -15.07
N GLY A 109 -15.61 -4.35 -14.63
CA GLY A 109 -14.42 -3.91 -15.37
C GLY A 109 -13.42 -5.05 -15.60
N LYS A 110 -13.21 -5.90 -14.60
CA LYS A 110 -12.39 -7.11 -14.75
C LYS A 110 -12.99 -8.09 -15.76
N SER A 111 -14.31 -8.35 -15.66
CA SER A 111 -15.03 -9.20 -16.60
C SER A 111 -14.95 -8.67 -18.04
N LYS A 112 -15.08 -7.34 -18.22
CA LYS A 112 -14.89 -6.67 -19.52
C LYS A 112 -13.50 -6.90 -20.08
N GLN A 113 -12.46 -6.72 -19.27
CA GLN A 113 -11.07 -6.93 -19.69
C GLN A 113 -10.83 -8.37 -20.16
N ASP A 114 -11.39 -9.35 -19.45
CA ASP A 114 -11.24 -10.75 -19.83
C ASP A 114 -12.02 -11.05 -21.11
N LEU A 115 -13.26 -10.57 -21.24
CA LEU A 115 -14.04 -10.70 -22.48
C LEU A 115 -13.37 -10.02 -23.69
N ILE A 116 -12.67 -8.89 -23.51
CA ILE A 116 -11.92 -8.24 -24.60
C ILE A 116 -10.86 -9.20 -25.13
N LYS A 117 -10.10 -9.87 -24.26
CA LYS A 117 -9.08 -10.86 -24.64
C LYS A 117 -9.66 -12.07 -25.38
N LEU A 118 -10.89 -12.45 -25.04
CA LEU A 118 -11.60 -13.59 -25.62
C LEU A 118 -12.35 -13.24 -26.91
N SER A 119 -12.54 -11.95 -27.20
CA SER A 119 -13.37 -11.47 -28.30
C SER A 119 -12.60 -11.35 -29.63
N SER A 120 -13.35 -11.30 -30.74
CA SER A 120 -12.78 -11.12 -32.07
C SER A 120 -12.23 -9.71 -32.28
N HIS A 121 -11.32 -9.51 -33.23
CA HIS A 121 -10.82 -8.18 -33.59
C HIS A 121 -11.93 -7.17 -33.91
N ALA A 122 -12.99 -7.59 -34.60
CA ALA A 122 -14.13 -6.72 -34.89
C ALA A 122 -14.86 -6.27 -33.60
N THR A 123 -15.03 -7.16 -32.64
CA THR A 123 -15.64 -6.84 -31.33
C THR A 123 -14.71 -5.94 -30.51
N GLN A 124 -13.40 -6.20 -30.54
CA GLN A 124 -12.40 -5.36 -29.86
C GLN A 124 -12.44 -3.93 -30.42
N ASP A 125 -12.45 -3.76 -31.74
CA ASP A 125 -12.53 -2.43 -32.37
C ASP A 125 -13.79 -1.64 -31.99
N LEU A 126 -14.91 -2.32 -31.71
CA LEU A 126 -16.12 -1.65 -31.23
C LEU A 126 -15.99 -1.11 -29.79
N VAL A 127 -15.13 -1.74 -28.97
CA VAL A 127 -14.98 -1.40 -27.54
C VAL A 127 -13.75 -0.53 -27.28
N THR A 128 -12.66 -0.76 -28.01
CA THR A 128 -11.35 -0.10 -27.83
C THR A 128 -10.89 0.69 -29.05
N GLY A 129 -11.57 0.57 -30.19
CA GLY A 129 -11.19 1.29 -31.41
C GLY A 129 -11.59 2.76 -31.40
N PHE A 130 -11.18 3.48 -32.44
CA PHE A 130 -11.44 4.93 -32.57
C PHE A 130 -12.75 5.26 -33.31
N GLY A 131 -13.61 4.27 -33.56
CA GLY A 131 -14.92 4.47 -34.19
C GLY A 131 -15.96 5.12 -33.26
N PRO A 132 -17.17 5.44 -33.75
CA PRO A 132 -18.22 6.08 -32.95
C PRO A 132 -18.54 5.33 -31.64
N SER A 133 -18.64 4.00 -31.70
CA SER A 133 -18.88 3.15 -30.53
C SER A 133 -17.72 3.19 -29.53
N GLY A 134 -16.47 3.15 -30.01
CA GLY A 134 -15.30 3.19 -29.15
C GLY A 134 -15.13 4.54 -28.45
N VAL A 135 -15.47 5.66 -29.10
CA VAL A 135 -15.51 6.97 -28.44
C VAL A 135 -16.56 7.03 -27.33
N ILE A 136 -17.74 6.44 -27.55
CA ILE A 136 -18.79 6.35 -26.51
C ILE A 136 -18.28 5.50 -25.33
N GLN A 137 -17.63 4.38 -25.60
CA GLN A 137 -17.02 3.53 -24.57
C GLN A 137 -15.93 4.27 -23.80
N PHE A 138 -15.05 5.00 -24.49
CA PHE A 138 -14.03 5.81 -23.85
C PHE A 138 -14.63 6.87 -22.91
N LYS A 139 -15.69 7.57 -23.33
CA LYS A 139 -16.38 8.54 -22.47
C LYS A 139 -16.98 7.87 -21.23
N GLN A 140 -17.54 6.68 -21.38
CA GLN A 140 -18.08 5.89 -20.27
C GLN A 140 -16.98 5.48 -19.28
N GLU A 141 -15.86 4.97 -19.78
CA GLU A 141 -14.70 4.59 -18.96
C GLU A 141 -14.09 5.79 -18.23
N TRP A 142 -14.00 6.93 -18.91
CA TRP A 142 -13.56 8.18 -18.31
C TRP A 142 -14.49 8.63 -17.19
N TYR A 143 -15.81 8.55 -17.40
CA TYR A 143 -16.80 8.86 -16.39
C TYR A 143 -16.67 7.95 -15.16
N ILE A 144 -16.58 6.63 -15.36
CA ILE A 144 -16.37 5.66 -14.26
C ILE A 144 -15.05 5.94 -13.53
N THR A 145 -13.97 6.22 -14.26
CA THR A 145 -12.64 6.53 -13.68
C THR A 145 -12.70 7.78 -12.81
N ARG A 146 -13.40 8.82 -13.27
CA ARG A 146 -13.62 10.03 -12.47
C ARG A 146 -14.37 9.72 -11.18
N LEU A 147 -15.48 8.97 -11.25
CA LEU A 147 -16.25 8.59 -10.06
C LEU A 147 -15.42 7.75 -9.08
N ASN A 148 -14.62 6.81 -9.60
CA ASN A 148 -13.68 6.03 -8.78
C ASN A 148 -12.66 6.94 -8.09
N GLY A 149 -12.13 7.95 -8.79
CA GLY A 149 -11.23 8.94 -8.20
C GLY A 149 -11.89 9.72 -7.07
N GLU A 150 -13.11 10.21 -7.29
CA GLU A 150 -13.89 10.92 -6.25
C GLU A 150 -14.11 10.01 -5.03
N PHE A 151 -14.51 8.75 -5.22
CA PHE A 151 -14.69 7.78 -4.15
C PHE A 151 -13.38 7.47 -3.40
N LEU A 152 -12.26 7.28 -4.11
CA LEU A 152 -10.96 7.00 -3.49
C LEU A 152 -10.47 8.16 -2.62
N VAL A 153 -10.74 9.40 -3.03
CA VAL A 153 -10.44 10.57 -2.20
C VAL A 153 -11.25 10.51 -0.89
N HIS A 154 -12.55 10.21 -0.97
CA HIS A 154 -13.39 10.04 0.21
C HIS A 154 -12.94 8.87 1.09
N LEU A 155 -12.57 7.73 0.49
CA LEU A 155 -12.00 6.58 1.17
C LEU A 155 -10.74 6.96 1.96
N GLN A 156 -9.83 7.70 1.33
CA GLN A 156 -8.58 8.13 1.96
C GLN A 156 -8.84 9.07 3.15
N ILE A 157 -9.75 10.03 2.98
CA ILE A 157 -10.14 10.96 4.05
C ILE A 157 -10.79 10.21 5.21
N ARG A 158 -11.72 9.30 4.93
CA ARG A 158 -12.42 8.48 5.92
C ARG A 158 -11.45 7.58 6.69
N SER A 159 -10.55 6.91 5.96
CA SER A 159 -9.51 6.06 6.56
C SER A 159 -8.60 6.88 7.47
N PHE A 160 -8.17 8.06 7.02
CA PHE A 160 -7.37 8.97 7.83
C PHE A 160 -8.11 9.48 9.07
N LYS A 161 -9.40 9.81 8.96
CA LYS A 161 -10.26 10.19 10.09
C LYS A 161 -10.38 9.05 11.11
N SER A 162 -10.53 7.79 10.64
CA SER A 162 -10.54 6.61 11.51
C SER A 162 -9.20 6.42 12.21
N LEU A 163 -8.09 6.47 11.45
CA LEU A 163 -6.74 6.36 11.99
C LEU A 163 -6.46 7.42 13.05
N ILE A 164 -6.83 8.68 12.78
CA ILE A 164 -6.71 9.76 13.77
C ILE A 164 -7.55 9.43 15.01
N LYS A 165 -8.81 9.03 14.86
CA LYS A 165 -9.69 8.68 15.97
C LYS A 165 -9.09 7.55 16.82
N ASP A 166 -8.56 6.51 16.18
CA ASP A 166 -7.95 5.36 16.84
C ASP A 166 -6.64 5.75 17.56
N ILE A 167 -5.85 6.64 16.96
CA ILE A 167 -4.66 7.26 17.58
C ILE A 167 -5.04 8.07 18.83
N PHE A 168 -6.13 8.84 18.80
CA PHE A 168 -6.57 9.63 19.96
C PHE A 168 -7.23 8.79 21.06
N ILE A 169 -7.75 7.59 20.75
CA ILE A 169 -8.30 6.66 21.75
C ILE A 169 -7.18 5.92 22.51
N SER A 170 -6.05 5.64 21.86
CA SER A 170 -4.84 5.12 22.51
C SER A 170 -3.64 6.04 22.23
N PRO A 171 -3.53 7.19 22.93
CA PRO A 171 -2.44 8.15 22.68
C PRO A 171 -1.09 7.65 23.20
N VAL A 172 -1.08 6.57 23.99
CA VAL A 172 0.11 6.04 24.67
C VAL A 172 1.20 5.65 23.67
N PRO A 173 0.96 4.86 22.61
CA PRO A 173 2.02 4.43 21.69
C PRO A 173 2.64 5.58 20.89
N LEU A 174 1.83 6.58 20.47
CA LEU A 174 2.33 7.74 19.73
C LEU A 174 3.19 8.65 20.61
N ILE A 175 2.71 8.97 21.82
CA ILE A 175 3.49 9.74 22.79
C ILE A 175 4.79 9.00 23.12
N TRP A 176 4.75 7.68 23.29
CA TRP A 176 5.95 6.87 23.53
C TRP A 176 6.91 6.89 22.33
N ALA A 177 6.41 6.85 21.09
CA ALA A 177 7.23 6.96 19.89
C ALA A 177 7.94 8.32 19.80
N ILE A 178 7.21 9.41 20.06
CA ILE A 178 7.76 10.77 20.11
C ILE A 178 8.81 10.88 21.22
N ILE A 179 8.52 10.36 22.42
CA ILE A 179 9.45 10.34 23.55
C ILE A 179 10.72 9.54 23.21
N LYS A 180 10.62 8.37 22.54
CA LYS A 180 11.80 7.60 22.10
C LYS A 180 12.69 8.41 21.17
N VAL A 181 12.09 9.06 20.16
CA VAL A 181 12.83 9.84 19.17
C VAL A 181 13.53 11.03 19.85
N ILE A 182 12.81 11.73 20.72
CA ILE A 182 13.36 12.83 21.52
C ILE A 182 14.49 12.33 22.43
N PHE A 183 14.31 11.20 23.10
CA PHE A 183 15.33 10.60 23.97
C PHE A 183 16.59 10.21 23.18
N ILE A 184 16.44 9.59 22.01
CA ILE A 184 17.56 9.25 21.13
C ILE A 184 18.29 10.52 20.68
N TYR A 185 17.54 11.55 20.28
CA TYR A 185 18.12 12.84 19.89
C TYR A 185 18.88 13.51 21.05
N PHE A 186 18.31 13.55 22.25
CA PHE A 186 18.99 14.09 23.45
C PHE A 186 20.22 13.26 23.84
N ALA A 187 20.13 11.93 23.81
CA ALA A 187 21.25 11.05 24.10
C ALA A 187 22.40 11.26 23.09
N LEU A 188 22.08 11.39 21.80
CA LEU A 188 23.06 11.64 20.74
C LEU A 188 23.68 13.04 20.85
N THR A 189 22.88 14.08 21.08
CA THR A 189 23.37 15.46 21.23
C THR A 189 24.23 15.62 22.49
N TRP A 190 23.82 15.01 23.60
CA TRP A 190 24.63 14.94 24.83
C TRP A 190 25.94 14.18 24.60
N TRP A 191 25.88 13.02 23.94
CA TRP A 191 27.06 12.25 23.58
C TRP A 191 28.02 13.07 22.72
N LEU A 192 27.51 13.78 21.71
CA LEU A 192 28.32 14.60 20.81
C LEU A 192 28.98 15.76 21.55
N ALA A 193 28.24 16.43 22.44
CA ALA A 193 28.74 17.54 23.25
C ALA A 193 29.84 17.10 24.23
N ASN A 194 29.70 15.92 24.84
CA ASN A 194 30.65 15.43 25.84
C ASN A 194 31.76 14.53 25.24
N SER A 195 31.63 14.09 23.99
CA SER A 195 32.57 13.19 23.31
C SER A 195 34.00 13.73 23.29
N LYS A 196 34.19 15.05 23.15
CA LYS A 196 35.51 15.68 23.16
C LYS A 196 36.27 15.45 24.48
N ARG A 197 35.60 15.58 25.63
CA ARG A 197 36.19 15.30 26.96
C ARG A 197 36.60 13.84 27.11
N PHE A 198 35.77 12.92 26.65
CA PHE A 198 36.10 11.48 26.69
C PHE A 198 37.25 11.11 25.75
N ILE A 199 37.29 11.72 24.55
CA ILE A 199 38.36 11.51 23.56
C ILE A 199 39.69 12.06 24.06
N GLU A 200 39.70 13.25 24.66
CA GLU A 200 40.89 13.86 25.25
C GLU A 200 41.41 13.08 26.46
N GLY A 201 40.50 12.60 27.33
CA GLY A 201 40.85 11.69 28.43
C GLY A 201 41.45 10.37 27.95
N PHE A 202 40.87 9.76 26.91
CA PHE A 202 41.39 8.52 26.31
C PHE A 202 42.75 8.75 25.64
N LYS A 203 42.94 9.88 24.95
CA LYS A 203 44.22 10.27 24.35
C LYS A 203 45.32 10.41 25.41
N LYS A 204 45.03 11.09 26.52
CA LYS A 204 45.99 11.33 27.60
C LYS A 204 46.40 10.05 28.32
N VAL A 205 45.46 9.12 28.54
CA VAL A 205 45.73 7.86 29.25
C VAL A 205 46.38 6.80 28.37
N GLN A 206 46.03 6.72 27.07
CA GLN A 206 46.37 5.57 26.22
C GLN A 206 47.38 5.87 25.09
N LEU A 207 47.47 7.11 24.63
CA LEU A 207 48.32 7.51 23.49
C LEU A 207 49.58 8.27 23.91
N GLU A 208 49.52 9.07 24.98
CA GLU A 208 50.70 9.78 25.51
C GLU A 208 51.57 8.93 26.45
N SER A 209 51.03 7.86 27.04
CA SER A 209 51.75 6.97 27.95
C SER A 209 52.46 5.79 27.27
N SER A 210 52.20 5.53 25.98
CA SER A 210 52.67 4.32 25.30
C SER A 210 53.32 4.63 23.95
N THR A 211 54.62 4.34 23.84
CA THR A 211 55.48 4.68 22.68
C THR A 211 55.20 3.91 21.40
N ARG A 212 54.33 2.87 21.41
CA ARG A 212 53.84 2.16 20.20
C ARG A 212 52.40 1.64 20.39
N PRO A 213 51.37 2.44 20.09
CA PRO A 213 49.98 2.01 20.27
C PRO A 213 49.59 0.88 19.27
N PRO A 214 49.00 -0.24 19.75
CA PRO A 214 48.43 -1.30 18.92
C PRO A 214 47.42 -0.80 17.87
N LEU A 215 47.34 -1.48 16.72
CA LEU A 215 46.47 -1.08 15.59
C LEU A 215 44.99 -0.96 15.95
N TRP A 216 44.48 -1.78 16.88
CA TRP A 216 43.09 -1.69 17.37
C TRP A 216 42.80 -0.39 18.14
N ILE A 217 43.78 0.16 18.86
CA ILE A 217 43.63 1.45 19.55
C ILE A 217 43.61 2.61 18.54
N ARG A 218 44.38 2.51 17.45
CA ARG A 218 44.28 3.45 16.32
C ARG A 218 42.91 3.36 15.63
N LEU A 219 42.36 2.16 15.45
CA LEU A 219 41.03 1.96 14.89
C LEU A 219 39.94 2.60 15.76
N ILE A 220 39.99 2.40 17.09
CA ILE A 220 39.09 3.04 18.06
C ILE A 220 39.22 4.57 17.97
N TRP A 221 40.45 5.09 17.82
CA TRP A 221 40.66 6.53 17.65
C TRP A 221 40.06 7.07 16.34
N TYR A 222 40.20 6.37 15.21
CA TYR A 222 39.58 6.77 13.94
C TYR A 222 38.04 6.72 14.00
N ILE A 223 37.47 5.68 14.61
CA ILE A 223 36.04 5.55 14.87
C ILE A 223 35.55 6.67 15.80
N SER A 224 36.33 6.98 16.84
CA SER A 224 36.02 8.05 17.79
C SER A 224 36.15 9.44 17.15
N ARG A 225 37.09 9.65 16.23
CA ARG A 225 37.19 10.88 15.43
C ARG A 225 35.99 11.03 14.47
N ALA A 226 35.42 9.93 14.00
CA ALA A 226 34.20 9.88 13.19
C ALA A 226 32.89 9.90 14.03
N HIS A 227 32.95 10.20 15.33
CA HIS A 227 31.79 10.23 16.24
C HIS A 227 30.58 11.01 15.69
N ARG A 228 30.81 12.11 14.96
CA ARG A 228 29.74 12.92 14.38
C ARG A 228 29.03 12.22 13.22
N ALA A 229 29.76 11.50 12.37
CA ALA A 229 29.19 10.74 11.26
C ALA A 229 28.48 9.47 11.74
N ILE A 230 29.03 8.79 12.75
CA ILE A 230 28.42 7.60 13.36
C ILE A 230 27.13 7.98 14.09
N ALA A 231 27.12 9.10 14.81
CA ALA A 231 25.93 9.64 15.46
C ALA A 231 24.80 9.90 14.45
N VAL A 232 25.12 10.50 13.29
CA VAL A 232 24.15 10.74 12.22
C VAL A 232 23.65 9.43 11.60
N LEU A 233 24.53 8.46 11.36
CA LEU A 233 24.15 7.13 10.84
C LEU A 233 23.23 6.38 11.81
N ILE A 234 23.53 6.41 13.12
CA ILE A 234 22.70 5.82 14.17
C ILE A 234 21.35 6.53 14.27
N ALA A 235 21.33 7.87 14.17
CA ALA A 235 20.09 8.64 14.18
C ALA A 235 19.18 8.27 13.00
N ILE A 236 19.73 8.17 11.78
CA ILE A 236 18.98 7.82 10.56
C ILE A 236 18.48 6.37 10.62
N THR A 237 19.31 5.44 11.09
CA THR A 237 18.92 4.02 11.17
C THR A 237 17.86 3.75 12.24
N LEU A 238 17.96 4.40 13.42
CA LEU A 238 16.97 4.26 14.47
C LEU A 238 15.66 5.00 14.18
N SER A 239 15.71 6.17 13.53
CA SER A 239 14.49 6.87 13.12
C SER A 239 13.72 6.06 12.09
N LEU A 240 14.41 5.46 11.11
CA LEU A 240 13.79 4.63 10.09
C LEU A 240 13.23 3.31 10.70
N ALA A 241 13.96 2.67 11.61
CA ALA A 241 13.52 1.44 12.26
C ALA A 241 12.34 1.66 13.25
N GLY A 242 12.27 2.83 13.89
CA GLY A 242 11.16 3.19 14.78
C GLY A 242 9.84 3.43 14.05
N ILE A 243 9.89 3.93 12.81
CA ILE A 243 8.73 4.19 11.96
C ILE A 243 8.17 2.87 11.38
N VAL A 244 9.04 1.94 10.99
CA VAL A 244 8.63 0.66 10.36
C VAL A 244 8.02 -0.33 11.35
N LYS A 245 8.30 -0.22 12.66
CA LYS A 245 7.82 -1.19 13.66
C LYS A 245 6.43 -0.88 14.25
N HIS A 246 5.81 0.23 13.85
CA HIS A 246 4.49 0.68 14.34
C HIS A 246 3.46 0.92 13.22
N SER A 247 3.80 0.57 11.97
CA SER A 247 2.84 0.39 10.87
C SER A 247 2.54 -1.08 10.69
#